data_AF-A0A353VKC0-F1
#
_entry.id   AF-A0A353VKC0-F1
#
_cell.length_a   1.000
_cell.length_b   1.000
_cell.length_c   1.000
_cell.angle_alpha   90.00
_cell.angle_beta   90.00
_cell.angle_gamma   90.00
#
_symmetry.space_group_name_H-M   'P 1'
#
loop_
_entity.id
_entity.type
_entity.pdbx_description
1 polymer ?
#
loop_
_entity_poly.entity_id
_entity_poly.type
_entity_poly.pdbx_seq_one_letter_code
_entity_poly.pdbx_strand_id
1 'polypeptide(L)'
;MANHKSALKRIRSSETRREQNKYYHKTARNAIKAIRNSEDKNEVSEKLPKVFAMLDKLAKRNVIHRNKAANLKSSLAKHANNL
;
A
#
# COMPACT_ATOMS: atom_id res chain seq x y z
N MET A 1 -23.69 0.28 22.45
CA MET A 1 -24.07 1.57 21.84
C MET A 1 -23.08 2.65 22.26
N ALA A 2 -22.78 3.60 21.38
CA ALA A 2 -21.97 4.76 21.74
C ALA A 2 -22.86 5.82 22.41
N ASN A 3 -22.86 5.85 23.73
CA ASN A 3 -23.78 6.68 24.51
C ASN A 3 -23.29 8.13 24.68
N HIS A 4 -22.00 8.39 24.49
CA HIS A 4 -21.41 9.72 24.59
C HIS A 4 -21.22 10.37 23.20
N LYS A 5 -21.42 11.70 23.12
CA LYS A 5 -21.20 12.49 21.89
C LYS A 5 -19.79 12.32 21.32
N SER A 6 -18.78 12.22 22.19
CA SER A 6 -17.38 11.96 21.80
C SER A 6 -17.22 10.60 21.11
N ALA A 7 -17.86 9.56 21.61
CA ALA A 7 -17.82 8.22 21.03
C ALA A 7 -18.49 8.18 19.65
N LEU A 8 -19.66 8.80 19.50
CA LEU A 8 -20.35 8.94 18.19
C LEU A 8 -19.51 9.70 17.16
N LYS A 9 -18.75 10.72 17.60
CA LYS A 9 -17.80 11.43 16.74
C LYS A 9 -16.63 10.53 16.33
N ARG A 10 -16.09 9.73 17.26
CA ARG A 10 -14.99 8.80 16.97
C ARG A 10 -15.38 7.76 15.94
N ILE A 11 -16.57 7.16 16.04
CA ILE A 11 -17.09 6.18 15.06
C ILE A 11 -17.13 6.76 13.64
N ARG A 12 -17.69 7.96 13.46
CA ARG A 12 -17.73 8.63 12.15
C ARG A 12 -16.32 8.89 11.58
N SER A 13 -15.41 9.34 12.43
CA SER A 13 -14.02 9.62 12.02
C SER A 13 -13.20 8.35 11.73
N SER A 14 -13.48 7.24 12.40
CA SER A 14 -12.77 5.98 12.19
C SER A 14 -13.25 5.28 10.93
N GLU A 15 -14.54 5.35 10.61
CA GLU A 15 -15.11 4.77 9.41
C GLU A 15 -14.55 5.42 8.14
N THR A 16 -14.59 6.75 8.07
CA THR A 16 -14.03 7.51 6.94
C THR A 16 -12.54 7.20 6.73
N ARG A 17 -11.75 7.14 7.81
CA ARG A 17 -10.33 6.75 7.75
C ARG A 17 -10.15 5.30 7.32
N ARG A 18 -10.99 4.38 7.82
CA ARG A 18 -10.95 2.95 7.47
C ARG A 18 -11.16 2.76 5.98
N GLU A 19 -12.16 3.41 5.40
CA GLU A 19 -12.49 3.31 3.97
C GLU A 19 -11.35 3.81 3.09
N GLN A 20 -10.83 5.01 3.38
CA GLN A 20 -9.70 5.58 2.65
C GLN A 20 -8.46 4.67 2.74
N ASN A 21 -8.11 4.22 3.93
CA ASN A 21 -6.95 3.34 4.13
C ASN A 21 -7.13 2.00 3.43
N LYS A 22 -8.35 1.43 3.48
CA LYS A 22 -8.71 0.18 2.79
C LYS A 22 -8.51 0.32 1.28
N TYR A 23 -8.99 1.42 0.69
CA TYR A 23 -8.82 1.70 -0.73
C TYR A 23 -7.34 1.79 -1.12
N TYR A 24 -6.57 2.69 -0.50
CA TYR A 24 -5.16 2.89 -0.87
C TYR A 24 -4.31 1.63 -0.64
N HIS A 25 -4.55 0.91 0.47
CA HIS A 25 -3.83 -0.32 0.77
C HIS A 25 -4.18 -1.45 -0.21
N LYS A 26 -5.45 -1.56 -0.66
CA LYS A 26 -5.84 -2.56 -1.66
C LYS A 26 -5.25 -2.24 -3.03
N THR A 27 -5.26 -0.98 -3.45
CA THR A 27 -4.69 -0.54 -4.73
C THR A 27 -3.20 -0.86 -4.82
N ALA A 28 -2.42 -0.54 -3.77
CA ALA A 28 -1.00 -0.89 -3.75
C ALA A 28 -0.77 -2.42 -3.75
N ARG A 29 -1.57 -3.20 -3.00
CA ARG A 29 -1.46 -4.67 -3.03
C ARG A 29 -1.74 -5.26 -4.40
N ASN A 30 -2.74 -4.76 -5.11
CA ASN A 30 -3.04 -5.21 -6.46
C ASN A 30 -1.89 -4.89 -7.43
N ALA A 31 -1.28 -3.70 -7.32
CA ALA A 31 -0.13 -3.33 -8.14
C ALA A 31 1.10 -4.22 -7.86
N ILE A 32 1.35 -4.57 -6.60
CA ILE A 32 2.40 -5.53 -6.21
C ILE A 32 2.11 -6.91 -6.82
N LYS A 33 0.85 -7.36 -6.78
CA LYS A 33 0.45 -8.65 -7.36
C LYS A 33 0.67 -8.67 -8.88
N ALA A 34 0.37 -7.59 -9.58
CA ALA A 34 0.58 -7.48 -11.02
C ALA A 34 2.06 -7.65 -11.38
N ILE A 35 2.98 -7.02 -10.64
CA ILE A 35 4.42 -7.18 -10.87
C ILE A 35 4.89 -8.61 -10.62
N ARG A 36 4.41 -9.25 -9.55
CA ARG A 36 4.81 -10.64 -9.20
C ARG A 36 4.30 -11.69 -10.18
N ASN A 37 3.22 -11.39 -10.91
CA ASN A 37 2.65 -12.28 -11.90
C ASN A 37 3.18 -12.02 -13.32
N SER A 38 3.97 -10.97 -13.52
CA SER A 38 4.52 -10.59 -14.82
C SER A 38 5.86 -11.30 -15.03
N GLU A 39 6.04 -11.92 -16.20
CA GLU A 39 7.29 -12.58 -16.60
C GLU A 39 8.16 -11.65 -17.47
N ASP A 40 7.57 -10.61 -18.06
CA ASP A 40 8.29 -9.66 -18.91
C ASP A 40 9.12 -8.63 -18.12
N LYS A 41 10.44 -8.73 -18.25
CA LYS A 41 11.42 -7.86 -17.56
C LYS A 41 11.25 -6.38 -17.88
N ASN A 42 10.94 -6.05 -19.14
CA ASN A 42 10.76 -4.67 -19.59
C ASN A 42 9.53 -4.02 -18.93
N GLU A 43 8.39 -4.74 -18.91
CA GLU A 43 7.18 -4.23 -18.28
C GLU A 43 7.33 -4.04 -16.76
N VAL A 44 8.04 -4.96 -16.11
CA VAL A 44 8.32 -4.87 -14.67
C VAL A 44 9.18 -3.64 -14.38
N SER A 45 10.23 -3.39 -15.17
CA SER A 45 11.12 -2.24 -15.00
C SER A 45 10.38 -0.90 -15.10
N GLU A 46 9.46 -0.77 -16.06
CA GLU A 46 8.65 0.44 -16.23
C GLU A 46 7.64 0.67 -15.09
N LYS A 47 7.02 -0.41 -14.60
CA LYS A 47 5.98 -0.34 -13.56
C LYS A 47 6.57 -0.19 -12.15
N LEU A 48 7.82 -0.56 -11.93
CA LEU A 48 8.47 -0.60 -10.62
C LEU A 48 8.54 0.78 -9.91
N PRO A 49 8.97 1.88 -10.56
CA PRO A 49 9.03 3.20 -9.91
C PRO A 49 7.66 3.68 -9.41
N LYS A 50 6.60 3.38 -10.18
CA LYS A 50 5.22 3.73 -9.81
C LYS A 50 4.78 3.00 -8.55
N VAL A 51 5.10 1.71 -8.42
CA VAL A 51 4.78 0.93 -7.22
C VAL A 51 5.59 1.39 -6.01
N PHE A 52 6.86 1.74 -6.18
CA PHE A 52 7.67 2.30 -5.10
C PHE A 52 7.08 3.62 -4.59
N ALA A 53 6.68 4.52 -5.48
CA ALA A 53 6.00 5.76 -5.11
C ALA A 53 4.69 5.51 -4.34
N MET A 54 3.92 4.48 -4.70
CA MET A 54 2.71 4.10 -3.95
C MET A 54 3.03 3.60 -2.54
N LEU A 55 4.05 2.76 -2.39
CA LEU A 55 4.49 2.24 -1.09
C LEU A 55 4.99 3.36 -0.17
N ASP A 56 5.77 4.29 -0.71
CA ASP A 56 6.31 5.42 0.05
C ASP A 56 5.20 6.40 0.47
N LYS A 57 4.19 6.62 -0.38
CA LYS A 57 3.00 7.40 0.00
C LYS A 57 2.20 6.73 1.12
N LEU A 58 2.07 5.41 1.11
CA LEU A 58 1.40 4.67 2.18
C LEU A 58 2.17 4.73 3.50
N ALA A 59 3.51 4.67 3.44
CA ALA A 59 4.37 4.83 4.61
C ALA A 59 4.28 6.24 5.18
N LYS A 60 4.34 7.28 4.32
CA LYS A 60 4.19 8.68 4.74
C LYS A 60 2.85 8.97 5.42
N ARG A 61 1.78 8.30 4.97
CA ARG A 61 0.43 8.41 5.57
C ARG A 61 0.21 7.49 6.79
N ASN A 62 1.26 6.80 7.26
CA ASN A 62 1.19 5.83 8.36
C ASN A 62 0.16 4.71 8.15
N VAL A 63 -0.17 4.38 6.89
CA VAL A 63 -1.06 3.25 6.57
C VAL A 63 -0.29 1.93 6.65
N ILE A 64 1.00 1.96 6.30
CA ILE A 64 1.94 0.85 6.51
C ILE A 64 3.18 1.37 7.24
N HIS A 65 3.83 0.52 8.03
CA HIS A 65 5.08 0.89 8.69
C HIS A 65 6.21 1.06 7.66
N ARG A 66 7.13 2.00 7.91
CA ARG A 66 8.32 2.26 7.05
C ARG A 66 9.13 1.00 6.76
N ASN A 67 9.32 0.13 7.75
CA ASN A 67 10.06 -1.13 7.57
C ASN A 67 9.29 -2.09 6.63
N LYS A 68 7.96 -2.10 6.70
CA LYS A 68 7.15 -2.92 5.78
C LYS A 68 7.27 -2.41 4.35
N ALA A 69 7.25 -1.09 4.14
CA ALA A 69 7.47 -0.50 2.83
C ALA A 69 8.88 -0.84 2.30
N ALA A 70 9.92 -0.70 3.12
CA ALA A 70 11.30 -1.05 2.76
C ALA A 70 11.44 -2.54 2.40
N ASN A 71 10.86 -3.44 3.19
CA ASN A 71 10.88 -4.88 2.92
C ASN A 71 10.20 -5.23 1.60
N LEU A 72 9.05 -4.59 1.30
CA LEU A 72 8.34 -4.80 0.03
C LEU A 72 9.15 -4.26 -1.15
N LYS A 73 9.77 -3.08 -1.04
CA LYS A 73 10.65 -2.53 -2.09
C LYS A 73 11.84 -3.45 -2.36
N SER A 74 12.51 -3.93 -1.31
CA SER A 74 13.63 -4.87 -1.41
C SER A 74 13.22 -6.19 -2.08
N SER A 75 12.09 -6.78 -1.67
CA SER A 75 11.56 -8.02 -2.26
C SER A 75 11.23 -7.85 -3.74
N LEU A 76 10.63 -6.73 -4.14
CA LEU A 76 10.28 -6.45 -5.53
C LEU A 76 11.53 -6.20 -6.40
N ALA A 77 12.51 -5.46 -5.88
CA ALA A 77 13.78 -5.24 -6.58
C ALA A 77 14.53 -6.56 -6.82
N LYS A 78 14.57 -7.45 -5.82
CA LYS A 78 15.16 -8.79 -5.98
C LYS A 78 14.45 -9.62 -7.05
N HIS A 79 13.11 -9.58 -7.07
CA HIS A 79 12.32 -10.26 -8.09
C HIS A 79 12.62 -9.73 -9.50
N ALA A 80 12.65 -8.41 -9.68
CA ALA A 80 12.96 -7.78 -10.96
C ALA A 80 14.38 -8.07 -11.46
N ASN A 81 15.34 -8.23 -10.54
CA ASN A 81 16.72 -8.58 -10.88
C ASN A 81 16.90 -10.07 -11.24
N ASN A 82 16.02 -10.94 -10.74
CA ASN A 82 16.07 -12.39 -10.97
C ASN A 82 15.24 -12.84 -12.18
N LEU A 83 14.47 -11.92 -12.77
CA LEU A 83 13.89 -12.02 -14.12
C LEU A 83 14.92 -11.49 -15.13
#